data_AF-A0A7S3R4D3-F1
#
_entry.id   AF-A0A7S3R4D3-F1
#
_cell.length_a   1.000
_cell.length_b   1.000
_cell.length_c   1.000
_cell.angle_alpha   90.00
_cell.angle_beta   90.00
_cell.angle_gamma   90.00
#
_symmetry.space_group_name_H-M   'P 1'
#
loop_
_entity.id
_entity.type
_entity.pdbx_description
1 polymer ?
#
loop_
_entity_poly.entity_id
_entity_poly.type
_entity_poly.pdbx_seq_one_letter_code
_entity_poly.pdbx_strand_id
1 'polypeptide(L)'
;MVSVPTLKKRINELLENSDLNTISERKLKETLAQEFGEEEIKKHTRAIRNTVEKFLETAGEGDGESEGDDDEANEGGGSKRKADNQGQPDGKRSKVEGDNYILALSGMKKLAVRTFKGKVLIDFREYYKDKNTGEEKPGKKGLSLQREQWMALKAALPQLAAALEAGNTDMPHVQIGSMRRAYVSEYNGKAGLHVREFYSTPDGEQRPSQKGLNLDAQAMATLREHEQEIEAHAERLGGPAPPASPAPAAAAAAAGARASA
;
A
#
# COMPACT_ATOMS: atom_id res chain seq x y z
N MET A 1 29.78 -24.41 -10.74
CA MET A 1 29.30 -23.04 -10.47
C MET A 1 29.32 -22.28 -11.76
N VAL A 2 28.20 -21.69 -12.15
CA VAL A 2 28.11 -20.96 -13.42
C VAL A 2 28.49 -19.51 -13.19
N SER A 3 29.40 -18.99 -14.00
CA SER A 3 29.86 -17.60 -13.82
C SER A 3 28.83 -16.61 -14.36
N VAL A 4 28.70 -15.46 -13.69
CA VAL A 4 27.81 -14.37 -14.14
C VAL A 4 28.13 -13.91 -15.58
N PRO A 5 29.40 -13.80 -16.03
CA PRO A 5 29.72 -13.53 -17.43
C PRO A 5 29.19 -14.59 -18.41
N THR A 6 29.23 -15.87 -18.04
CA THR A 6 28.71 -16.98 -18.86
C THR A 6 27.19 -16.87 -19.02
N LEU A 7 26.47 -16.59 -17.93
CA LEU A 7 25.02 -16.38 -17.98
C LEU A 7 24.64 -15.18 -18.84
N LYS A 8 25.34 -14.05 -18.68
CA LYS A 8 25.10 -12.84 -19.49
C LYS A 8 25.24 -13.10 -20.99
N LYS A 9 26.31 -13.80 -21.37
CA LYS A 9 26.53 -14.16 -22.77
C LYS A 9 25.40 -15.03 -23.32
N ARG A 10 24.96 -16.04 -22.56
CA ARG A 10 23.89 -16.94 -22.99
C ARG A 10 22.52 -16.25 -23.08
N ILE A 11 22.21 -15.36 -22.14
CA ILE A 11 20.98 -14.54 -22.17
C ILE A 11 20.94 -13.70 -23.44
N ASN A 12 22.03 -13.01 -23.76
CA ASN A 12 22.10 -12.19 -24.97
C ASN A 12 21.94 -13.05 -26.23
N GLU A 13 22.58 -14.23 -26.30
CA GLU A 13 22.37 -15.17 -27.42
C GLU A 13 20.91 -15.63 -27.54
N LEU A 14 20.21 -15.89 -26.44
CA LEU A 14 18.79 -16.30 -26.47
C LEU A 14 17.87 -15.15 -26.92
N LEU A 15 18.20 -13.93 -26.51
CA LEU A 15 17.45 -12.72 -26.85
C LEU A 15 17.73 -12.24 -28.29
N GLU A 16 18.92 -12.44 -28.82
CA GLU A 16 19.30 -12.07 -30.20
C GLU A 16 18.74 -13.05 -31.24
N ASN A 17 18.60 -14.33 -30.90
CA ASN A 17 18.15 -15.37 -31.83
C ASN A 17 16.63 -15.63 -31.79
N SER A 18 15.87 -14.91 -30.96
CA SER A 18 14.43 -15.12 -30.77
C SER A 18 13.64 -13.82 -30.96
N ASP A 19 12.43 -13.90 -31.51
CA ASP A 19 11.53 -12.75 -31.63
C ASP A 19 11.22 -12.14 -30.24
N LEU A 20 11.55 -10.85 -30.08
CA LEU A 20 11.38 -10.04 -28.85
C LEU A 20 9.96 -10.11 -28.25
N ASN A 21 8.95 -10.39 -29.07
CA ASN A 21 7.55 -10.47 -28.65
C ASN A 21 7.14 -11.85 -28.08
N THR A 22 8.00 -12.86 -28.16
CA THR A 22 7.64 -14.25 -27.82
C THR A 22 8.42 -14.80 -26.62
N ILE A 23 9.56 -14.19 -26.28
CA ILE A 23 10.44 -14.69 -25.23
C ILE A 23 10.21 -13.95 -23.92
N SER A 24 9.37 -14.53 -23.04
CA SER A 24 9.12 -13.99 -21.71
C SER A 24 10.27 -14.30 -20.73
N GLU A 25 10.42 -13.50 -19.67
CA GLU A 25 11.41 -13.74 -18.60
C GLU A 25 11.27 -15.16 -18.01
N ARG A 26 10.04 -15.67 -17.94
CA ARG A 26 9.74 -17.04 -17.50
C ARG A 26 10.37 -18.09 -18.42
N LYS A 27 10.20 -17.95 -19.74
CA LYS A 27 10.76 -18.89 -20.72
C LYS A 27 12.29 -18.87 -20.72
N LEU A 28 12.90 -17.69 -20.54
CA LEU A 28 14.36 -17.55 -20.39
C LEU A 28 14.87 -18.30 -19.15
N LYS A 29 14.19 -18.14 -18.01
CA LYS A 29 14.56 -18.86 -16.78
C LYS A 29 14.43 -20.37 -16.94
N GLU A 30 13.36 -20.85 -17.59
CA GLU A 30 13.16 -22.27 -17.86
C GLU A 30 14.27 -22.82 -18.77
N THR A 31 14.63 -22.14 -19.86
CA THR A 31 15.72 -22.57 -20.75
C THR A 31 17.09 -22.55 -20.06
N LEU A 32 17.39 -21.49 -19.29
CA LEU A 32 18.63 -21.41 -18.53
C LEU A 32 18.69 -22.46 -17.41
N ALA A 33 17.55 -22.79 -16.79
CA ALA A 33 17.48 -23.82 -15.77
C ALA A 33 17.70 -25.22 -16.34
N GLN A 34 17.26 -25.49 -17.57
CA GLN A 34 17.56 -26.73 -18.29
C GLN A 34 19.05 -26.87 -18.61
N GLU A 35 19.73 -25.78 -18.95
CA GLU A 35 21.16 -25.80 -19.33
C GLU A 35 22.12 -25.77 -18.12
N PHE A 36 21.77 -25.03 -17.06
CA PHE A 36 22.68 -24.70 -15.95
C PHE A 36 22.19 -25.18 -14.57
N GLY A 37 20.96 -25.71 -14.49
CA GLY A 37 20.32 -26.18 -13.26
C GLY A 37 19.53 -25.09 -12.52
N GLU A 38 18.31 -25.41 -12.06
CA GLU A 38 17.41 -24.48 -11.36
C GLU A 38 18.05 -23.80 -10.16
N GLU A 39 18.76 -24.55 -9.32
CA GLU A 39 19.35 -24.02 -8.08
C GLU A 39 20.45 -22.99 -8.34
N GLU A 40 21.13 -23.08 -9.48
CA GLU A 40 22.15 -22.11 -9.87
C GLU A 40 21.52 -20.86 -10.51
N ILE A 41 20.44 -21.03 -11.27
CA ILE A 41 19.67 -19.93 -11.85
C ILE A 41 18.97 -19.11 -10.76
N LYS A 42 18.39 -19.76 -9.74
CA LYS A 42 17.77 -19.09 -8.59
C LYS A 42 18.74 -18.15 -7.89
N LYS A 43 20.01 -18.54 -7.70
CA LYS A 43 21.08 -17.69 -7.12
C LYS A 43 21.41 -16.48 -7.98
N HIS A 44 21.20 -16.56 -9.28
CA HIS A 44 21.56 -15.51 -10.24
C HIS A 44 20.36 -14.76 -10.84
N THR A 45 19.16 -14.93 -10.30
CA THR A 45 17.91 -14.27 -10.74
C THR A 45 18.05 -12.76 -10.97
N ARG A 46 18.75 -12.05 -10.08
CA ARG A 46 19.00 -10.60 -10.23
C ARG A 46 19.89 -10.27 -11.43
N ALA A 47 20.92 -11.08 -11.66
CA ALA A 47 21.83 -10.87 -12.79
C ALA A 47 21.11 -11.14 -14.12
N ILE A 48 20.20 -12.11 -14.15
CA ILE A 48 19.37 -12.41 -15.31
C ILE A 48 18.44 -11.24 -15.61
N ARG A 49 17.64 -10.79 -14.62
CA ARG A 49 16.72 -9.65 -14.78
C ARG A 49 17.42 -8.39 -15.30
N ASN A 50 18.52 -7.99 -14.66
CA ASN A 50 19.23 -6.77 -15.06
C ASN A 50 19.82 -6.87 -16.48
N THR A 51 20.13 -8.08 -16.96
CA THR A 51 20.66 -8.28 -18.32
C THR A 51 19.54 -8.20 -19.36
N VAL A 52 18.37 -8.78 -19.06
CA VAL A 52 17.16 -8.69 -19.90
C VAL A 52 16.66 -7.24 -19.97
N GLU A 53 16.54 -6.55 -18.83
CA GLU A 53 16.13 -5.14 -18.76
C GLU A 53 17.06 -4.25 -19.58
N LYS A 54 18.38 -4.42 -19.40
CA LYS A 54 19.37 -3.69 -20.20
C LYS A 54 19.25 -3.99 -21.69
N PHE A 55 19.02 -5.24 -22.09
CA PHE A 55 18.86 -5.60 -23.50
C PHE A 55 17.62 -4.94 -24.11
N LEU A 56 16.49 -4.95 -23.39
CA LEU A 56 15.25 -4.28 -23.80
C LEU A 56 15.42 -2.75 -23.90
N GLU A 57 16.13 -2.12 -22.95
CA GLU A 57 16.50 -0.70 -23.01
C GLU A 57 17.39 -0.36 -24.22
N THR A 58 18.26 -1.29 -24.64
CA THR A 58 19.12 -1.08 -25.80
C THR A 58 18.40 -1.36 -27.13
N ALA A 59 17.34 -2.19 -27.10
CA ALA A 59 16.55 -2.59 -28.27
C ALA A 59 15.31 -1.72 -28.52
N GLY A 60 14.85 -0.94 -27.53
CA GLY A 60 13.60 -0.18 -27.60
C GLY A 60 13.74 1.31 -27.26
N GLU A 61 13.98 2.15 -28.26
CA GLU A 61 13.31 3.45 -28.32
C GLU A 61 11.84 3.17 -28.70
N GLY A 62 10.95 3.04 -27.71
CA GLY A 62 9.51 2.91 -27.99
C GLY A 62 8.68 2.38 -26.82
N ASP A 63 7.69 3.18 -26.42
CA ASP A 63 6.50 2.86 -25.62
C ASP A 63 6.08 1.38 -25.61
N GLY A 64 5.81 0.83 -24.42
CA GLY A 64 5.15 -0.47 -24.31
C GLY A 64 5.13 -1.03 -22.90
N GLU A 65 3.95 -0.98 -22.28
CA GLU A 65 3.58 -1.58 -21.01
C GLU A 65 3.88 -3.10 -20.95
N SER A 66 4.25 -3.61 -19.77
CA SER A 66 4.19 -5.05 -19.50
C SER A 66 3.75 -5.32 -18.07
N GLU A 67 2.51 -5.78 -17.94
CA GLU A 67 1.99 -6.51 -16.80
C GLU A 67 2.62 -7.91 -16.74
N GLY A 68 2.92 -8.38 -15.53
CA GLY A 68 3.45 -9.71 -15.29
C GLY A 68 3.61 -9.94 -13.78
N ASP A 69 2.51 -10.31 -13.16
CA ASP A 69 2.41 -10.89 -11.82
C ASP A 69 3.15 -12.24 -11.77
N ASP A 70 3.94 -12.48 -10.72
CA ASP A 70 3.90 -13.74 -9.97
C ASP A 70 4.79 -13.64 -8.72
N ASP A 71 4.14 -13.99 -7.62
CA ASP A 71 4.56 -13.98 -6.23
C ASP A 71 5.61 -15.07 -5.97
N GLU A 72 6.68 -14.77 -5.21
CA GLU A 72 7.29 -15.80 -4.37
C GLU A 72 7.98 -15.19 -3.14
N ALA A 73 7.47 -15.61 -1.98
CA ALA A 73 7.97 -15.28 -0.66
C ALA A 73 9.43 -15.73 -0.48
N ASN A 74 10.25 -14.89 0.16
CA ASN A 74 11.31 -15.42 1.00
C ASN A 74 11.64 -14.48 2.18
N GLU A 75 11.80 -15.14 3.31
CA GLU A 75 12.12 -14.66 4.63
C GLU A 75 13.55 -14.10 4.74
N GLY A 76 13.77 -13.34 5.82
CA GLY A 76 15.03 -13.39 6.58
C GLY A 76 16.28 -12.84 5.89
N GLY A 77 16.57 -11.55 6.12
CA GLY A 77 17.89 -11.02 5.78
C GLY A 77 18.05 -9.56 6.18
N GLY A 78 18.30 -9.31 7.46
CA GLY A 78 18.59 -7.99 7.99
C GLY A 78 19.71 -7.29 7.22
N SER A 79 19.43 -6.10 6.72
CA SER A 79 20.47 -5.17 6.32
C SER A 79 20.14 -3.80 6.88
N LYS A 80 20.94 -3.41 7.87
CA LYS A 80 21.13 -2.05 8.38
C LYS A 80 21.07 -1.06 7.22
N ARG A 81 19.91 -0.44 6.99
CA ARG A 81 19.86 0.83 6.27
C ARG A 81 19.82 1.91 7.33
N LYS A 82 20.95 2.61 7.43
CA LYS A 82 21.08 3.88 8.14
C LYS A 82 19.82 4.70 7.86
N ALA A 83 19.14 5.07 8.94
CA ALA A 83 18.13 6.11 8.93
C ALA A 83 18.84 7.40 8.50
N ASP A 84 18.82 7.68 7.21
CA ASP A 84 18.90 9.07 6.74
C ASP A 84 17.49 9.65 6.91
N ASN A 85 17.15 9.89 8.18
CA ASN A 85 16.02 10.72 8.56
C ASN A 85 16.52 12.16 8.49
N GLN A 86 16.82 12.64 7.28
CA GLN A 86 16.91 14.07 7.04
C GLN A 86 15.49 14.60 7.01
N GLY A 87 15.01 14.92 8.21
CA GLY A 87 13.91 15.87 8.39
C GLY A 87 14.31 17.16 7.69
N GLN A 88 13.64 17.46 6.59
CA GLN A 88 13.72 18.77 5.97
C GLN A 88 12.88 19.75 6.82
N PRO A 89 13.40 20.94 7.11
CA PRO A 89 12.84 21.86 8.11
C PRO A 89 11.58 22.57 7.57
N ASP A 90 10.65 22.85 8.48
CA ASP A 90 9.65 23.93 8.48
C ASP A 90 9.01 24.38 7.14
N GLY A 91 8.74 23.43 6.24
CA GLY A 91 7.76 23.59 5.18
C GLY A 91 6.37 23.23 5.71
N LYS A 92 5.37 24.08 5.43
CA LYS A 92 3.94 23.83 5.73
C LYS A 92 3.60 22.35 5.41
N ARG A 93 3.21 21.57 6.43
CA ARG A 93 2.83 20.14 6.29
C ARG A 93 1.64 19.95 5.35
N SER A 94 0.81 20.99 5.22
CA SER A 94 -0.30 21.08 4.31
C SER A 94 -0.04 22.03 3.15
N LYS A 95 -0.52 21.68 1.96
CA LYS A 95 -0.53 22.56 0.80
C LYS A 95 -1.85 22.43 0.05
N VAL A 96 -2.22 23.49 -0.64
CA VAL A 96 -3.38 23.51 -1.54
C VAL A 96 -2.86 23.54 -2.98
N GLU A 97 -3.24 22.53 -3.78
CA GLU A 97 -2.89 22.42 -5.19
C GLU A 97 -4.17 22.47 -6.03
N GLY A 98 -4.43 23.64 -6.63
CA GLY A 98 -5.72 23.94 -7.23
C GLY A 98 -6.81 23.88 -6.16
N ASP A 99 -7.75 22.95 -6.34
CA ASP A 99 -8.83 22.70 -5.38
C ASP A 99 -8.52 21.63 -4.34
N ASN A 100 -7.42 20.91 -4.51
CA ASN A 100 -7.07 19.79 -3.66
C ASN A 100 -6.30 20.29 -2.43
N TYR A 101 -6.66 19.79 -1.26
CA TYR A 101 -5.89 19.97 -0.04
C TYR A 101 -5.04 18.71 0.19
N ILE A 102 -3.74 18.88 0.39
CA ILE A 102 -2.79 17.78 0.59
C ILE A 102 -2.08 18.00 1.92
N LEU A 103 -2.09 16.97 2.77
CA LEU A 103 -1.47 16.96 4.09
C LEU A 103 -0.45 15.80 4.16
N ALA A 104 0.80 16.12 4.47
CA ALA A 104 1.80 15.13 4.83
C ALA A 104 1.54 14.61 6.25
N LEU A 105 1.33 13.30 6.40
CA LEU A 105 1.02 12.68 7.70
C LEU A 105 2.31 12.29 8.45
N SER A 106 3.06 11.35 7.88
CA SER A 106 4.38 10.93 8.33
C SER A 106 5.16 10.26 7.20
N GLY A 107 6.46 10.55 7.07
CA GLY A 107 7.30 10.02 6.00
C GLY A 107 6.68 10.25 4.61
N MET A 108 6.47 9.16 3.86
CA MET A 108 5.87 9.19 2.51
C MET A 108 4.33 9.05 2.52
N LYS A 109 3.67 9.10 3.68
CA LYS A 109 2.21 8.97 3.79
C LYS A 109 1.55 10.34 3.71
N LYS A 110 0.55 10.48 2.85
CA LYS A 110 -0.19 11.71 2.65
C LYS A 110 -1.69 11.46 2.72
N LEU A 111 -2.41 12.49 3.15
CA LEU A 111 -3.86 12.61 3.03
C LEU A 111 -4.15 13.68 1.98
N ALA A 112 -5.09 13.42 1.08
CA ALA A 112 -5.59 14.42 0.14
C ALA A 112 -7.11 14.52 0.17
N VAL A 113 -7.63 15.74 0.30
CA VAL A 113 -9.04 16.04 0.04
C VAL A 113 -9.16 16.50 -1.40
N ARG A 114 -9.86 15.72 -2.22
CA ARG A 114 -9.99 15.96 -3.66
C ARG A 114 -11.35 15.58 -4.20
N THR A 115 -11.67 16.07 -5.39
CA THR A 115 -12.87 15.64 -6.13
C THR A 115 -12.47 14.65 -7.23
N PHE A 116 -13.17 13.52 -7.32
CA PHE A 116 -13.02 12.56 -8.41
C PHE A 116 -14.40 12.16 -8.94
N LYS A 117 -14.62 12.38 -10.24
CA LYS A 117 -15.91 12.12 -10.91
C LYS A 117 -17.11 12.73 -10.13
N GLY A 118 -16.96 13.99 -9.70
CA GLY A 118 -17.99 14.73 -8.95
C GLY A 118 -18.17 14.31 -7.49
N LYS A 119 -17.36 13.39 -6.96
CA LYS A 119 -17.42 12.96 -5.56
C LYS A 119 -16.23 13.48 -4.78
N VAL A 120 -16.49 14.05 -3.60
CA VAL A 120 -15.42 14.43 -2.66
C VAL A 120 -14.90 13.19 -1.96
N LEU A 121 -13.58 13.02 -2.01
CA LEU A 121 -12.86 11.89 -1.42
C LEU A 121 -11.77 12.40 -0.48
N ILE A 122 -11.61 11.69 0.63
CA ILE A 122 -10.48 11.83 1.54
C ILE A 122 -9.56 10.63 1.25
N ASP A 123 -8.49 10.87 0.48
CA ASP A 123 -7.55 9.85 0.02
C ASP A 123 -6.36 9.71 0.97
N PHE A 124 -6.22 8.53 1.57
CA PHE A 124 -5.03 8.12 2.32
C PHE A 124 -4.10 7.35 1.37
N ARG A 125 -2.86 7.80 1.21
CA ARG A 125 -1.94 7.23 0.21
C ARG A 125 -0.51 7.19 0.71
N GLU A 126 0.16 6.06 0.50
CA GLU A 126 1.62 5.99 0.60
C GLU A 126 2.23 6.34 -0.75
N TYR A 127 3.13 7.31 -0.76
CA TYR A 127 3.91 7.71 -1.92
C TYR A 127 5.24 6.94 -1.94
N TYR A 128 5.88 6.91 -3.11
CA TYR A 128 7.24 6.46 -3.24
C TYR A 128 8.04 7.47 -4.05
N LYS A 129 9.35 7.50 -3.83
CA LYS A 129 10.26 8.28 -4.64
C LYS A 129 10.67 7.46 -5.85
N ASP A 130 10.34 7.93 -7.03
CA ASP A 130 10.78 7.35 -8.29
C ASP A 130 12.30 7.41 -8.37
N LYS A 131 12.95 6.27 -8.65
CA LYS A 131 14.42 6.16 -8.58
C LYS A 131 15.12 6.86 -9.74
N ASN A 132 14.41 7.04 -10.85
CA ASN A 132 14.97 7.58 -12.08
C ASN A 132 14.86 9.11 -12.08
N THR A 133 13.69 9.61 -11.66
CA THR A 133 13.36 11.05 -11.69
C THR A 133 13.55 11.73 -10.33
N GLY A 134 13.52 10.97 -9.23
CA GLY A 134 13.49 11.53 -7.88
C GLY A 134 12.13 12.11 -7.47
N GLU A 135 11.11 12.02 -8.32
CA GLU A 135 9.78 12.57 -8.07
C GLU A 135 8.97 11.69 -7.11
N GLU A 136 8.10 12.31 -6.31
CA GLU A 136 7.18 11.58 -5.43
C GLU A 136 5.91 11.18 -6.19
N LYS A 137 5.71 9.88 -6.38
CA LYS A 137 4.54 9.32 -7.07
C LYS A 137 3.63 8.56 -6.09
N PRO A 138 2.31 8.57 -6.31
CA PRO A 138 1.38 7.81 -5.47
C PRO A 138 1.62 6.30 -5.67
N GLY A 139 1.69 5.55 -4.57
CA GLY A 139 1.85 4.10 -4.59
C GLY A 139 0.53 3.32 -4.59
N LYS A 140 0.65 1.99 -4.73
CA LYS A 140 -0.49 1.05 -4.67
C LYS A 140 -1.19 1.05 -3.30
N LYS A 141 -0.43 1.27 -2.21
CA LYS A 141 -0.94 1.30 -0.84
C LYS A 141 -1.71 2.58 -0.56
N GLY A 142 -2.99 2.44 -0.25
CA GLY A 142 -3.86 3.54 0.11
C GLY A 142 -5.33 3.15 0.10
N LEU A 143 -6.17 4.09 0.54
CA LEU A 143 -7.61 3.95 0.57
C LEU A 143 -8.27 5.33 0.46
N SER A 144 -9.14 5.51 -0.54
CA SER A 144 -9.95 6.72 -0.66
C SER A 144 -11.29 6.53 0.05
N LEU A 145 -11.55 7.34 1.06
CA LEU A 145 -12.80 7.35 1.82
C LEU A 145 -13.80 8.36 1.22
N GLN A 146 -15.07 7.97 1.20
CA GLN A 146 -16.17 8.91 0.97
C GLN A 146 -16.43 9.72 2.25
N ARG A 147 -17.23 10.79 2.14
CA ARG A 147 -17.52 11.72 3.24
C ARG A 147 -18.11 10.98 4.45
N GLU A 148 -19.04 10.07 4.24
CA GLU A 148 -19.69 9.27 5.30
C GLU A 148 -18.69 8.39 6.04
N GLN A 149 -17.77 7.77 5.29
CA GLN A 149 -16.74 6.89 5.82
C GLN A 149 -15.68 7.67 6.60
N TRP A 150 -15.37 8.89 6.14
CA TRP A 150 -14.53 9.82 6.88
C TRP A 150 -15.18 10.25 8.20
N MET A 151 -16.47 10.57 8.21
CA MET A 151 -17.18 10.91 9.46
C MET A 151 -17.17 9.76 10.46
N ALA A 152 -17.37 8.52 10.00
CA ALA A 152 -17.27 7.33 10.85
C ALA A 152 -15.85 7.14 11.42
N LEU A 153 -14.81 7.35 10.60
CA LEU A 153 -13.42 7.31 11.07
C LEU A 153 -13.15 8.42 12.08
N LYS A 154 -13.54 9.67 11.78
CA LYS A 154 -13.41 10.85 12.62
C LYS A 154 -14.02 10.63 14.01
N ALA A 155 -15.26 10.14 14.06
CA ALA A 155 -15.95 9.83 15.32
C ALA A 155 -15.19 8.78 16.16
N ALA A 156 -14.44 7.89 15.51
CA ALA A 156 -13.63 6.87 16.16
C ALA A 156 -12.18 7.28 16.44
N LEU A 157 -11.68 8.41 15.91
CA LEU A 157 -10.30 8.83 16.14
C LEU A 157 -9.93 8.96 17.62
N PRO A 158 -10.79 9.48 18.53
CA PRO A 158 -10.44 9.56 19.95
C PRO A 158 -10.17 8.19 20.59
N GLN A 159 -11.04 7.21 20.35
CA GLN A 159 -10.86 5.86 20.90
C GLN A 159 -9.67 5.11 20.25
N LEU A 160 -9.46 5.29 18.94
CA LEU A 160 -8.34 4.68 18.21
C LEU A 160 -7.01 5.28 18.63
N ALA A 161 -6.96 6.60 18.90
CA ALA A 161 -5.77 7.27 19.41
C ALA A 161 -5.39 6.75 20.79
N ALA A 162 -6.37 6.69 21.71
CA ALA A 162 -6.14 6.17 23.06
C ALA A 162 -5.65 4.71 23.04
N ALA A 163 -6.24 3.87 22.18
CA ALA A 163 -5.79 2.49 22.02
C ALA A 163 -4.37 2.39 21.43
N LEU A 164 -4.04 3.23 20.45
CA LEU A 164 -2.69 3.29 19.87
C LEU A 164 -1.64 3.72 20.90
N GLU A 165 -1.94 4.74 21.70
CA GLU A 165 -1.08 5.24 22.78
C GLU A 165 -0.89 4.19 23.89
N ALA A 166 -1.95 3.44 24.21
CA ALA A 166 -1.91 2.36 25.19
C ALA A 166 -1.31 1.04 24.66
N GLY A 167 -1.03 0.95 23.35
CA GLY A 167 -0.64 -0.32 22.70
C GLY A 167 -1.73 -1.39 22.74
N ASN A 168 -3.00 -1.00 22.90
CA ASN A 168 -4.12 -1.92 22.97
C ASN A 168 -4.53 -2.38 21.56
N THR A 169 -4.05 -3.56 21.16
CA THR A 169 -4.35 -4.19 19.85
C THR A 169 -5.59 -5.08 19.87
N ASP A 170 -6.15 -5.37 21.05
CA ASP A 170 -7.28 -6.30 21.21
C ASP A 170 -8.64 -5.59 21.09
N MET A 171 -8.64 -4.29 20.82
CA MET A 171 -9.87 -3.54 20.62
C MET A 171 -10.64 -4.05 19.38
N PRO A 172 -11.98 -4.07 19.42
CA PRO A 172 -12.77 -4.46 18.26
C PRO A 172 -12.51 -3.51 17.09
N HIS A 173 -12.52 -4.06 15.87
CA HIS A 173 -12.40 -3.26 14.66
C HIS A 173 -13.58 -2.30 14.53
N VAL A 174 -13.30 -1.03 14.27
CA VAL A 174 -14.31 -0.03 14.00
C VAL A 174 -14.74 -0.15 12.53
N GLN A 175 -16.02 -0.40 12.29
CA GLN A 175 -16.58 -0.43 10.93
C GLN A 175 -16.76 1.00 10.40
N ILE A 176 -16.14 1.31 9.26
CA ILE A 176 -16.23 2.64 8.60
C ILE A 176 -16.91 2.59 7.23
N GLY A 177 -17.30 1.40 6.77
CA GLY A 177 -18.03 1.15 5.52
C GLY A 177 -18.28 -0.35 5.35
N SER A 178 -18.99 -0.81 4.31
CA SER A 178 -19.42 -2.22 4.20
C SER A 178 -18.28 -3.25 4.34
N MET A 179 -17.12 -2.97 3.75
CA MET A 179 -15.93 -3.83 3.84
C MET A 179 -14.71 -3.00 4.23
N ARG A 180 -14.89 -1.98 5.05
CA ARG A 180 -13.81 -1.08 5.45
C ARG A 180 -13.80 -0.92 6.96
N ARG A 181 -12.62 -1.07 7.55
CA ARG A 181 -12.44 -1.02 8.99
C ARG A 181 -11.23 -0.17 9.38
N ALA A 182 -11.32 0.40 10.57
CA ALA A 182 -10.24 1.06 11.26
C ALA A 182 -9.93 0.30 12.56
N TYR A 183 -8.66 -0.02 12.83
CA TYR A 183 -8.26 -0.81 14.00
C TYR A 183 -6.80 -0.58 14.35
N VAL A 184 -6.44 -0.79 15.62
CA VAL A 184 -5.04 -0.74 16.07
C VAL A 184 -4.46 -2.15 15.98
N SER A 185 -3.27 -2.27 15.42
CA SER A 185 -2.54 -3.54 15.34
C SER A 185 -1.05 -3.29 15.47
N GLU A 186 -0.32 -4.29 15.96
CA GLU A 186 1.13 -4.25 16.07
C GLU A 186 1.78 -5.11 14.99
N TYR A 187 2.82 -4.56 14.37
CA TYR A 187 3.70 -5.32 13.48
C TYR A 187 5.16 -5.03 13.82
N ASN A 188 5.95 -6.08 14.07
CA ASN A 188 7.35 -5.99 14.46
C ASN A 188 7.61 -5.01 15.62
N GLY A 189 6.80 -5.09 16.69
CA GLY A 189 6.95 -4.22 17.87
C GLY A 189 6.49 -2.77 17.65
N LYS A 190 5.79 -2.48 16.55
CA LYS A 190 5.31 -1.14 16.22
C LYS A 190 3.79 -1.15 16.06
N ALA A 191 3.10 -0.57 17.04
CA ALA A 191 1.67 -0.33 16.96
C ALA A 191 1.36 0.76 15.91
N GLY A 192 0.24 0.60 15.21
CA GLY A 192 -0.26 1.58 14.26
C GLY A 192 -1.77 1.48 14.06
N LEU A 193 -2.37 2.57 13.60
CA LEU A 193 -3.76 2.63 13.19
C LEU A 193 -3.88 2.17 11.73
N HIS A 194 -4.55 1.04 11.52
CA HIS A 194 -4.84 0.48 10.21
C HIS A 194 -6.20 0.97 9.73
N VAL A 195 -6.24 1.64 8.58
CA VAL A 195 -7.48 1.97 7.86
C VAL A 195 -7.49 1.17 6.57
N ARG A 196 -8.34 0.14 6.47
CA ARG A 196 -8.18 -0.93 5.47
C ARG A 196 -9.49 -1.45 4.91
N GLU A 197 -9.47 -1.77 3.62
CA GLU A 197 -10.52 -2.54 2.95
C GLU A 197 -10.30 -4.04 3.18
N PHE A 198 -11.37 -4.76 3.47
CA PHE A 198 -11.40 -6.20 3.68
C PHE A 198 -12.00 -6.87 2.45
N TYR A 199 -11.72 -8.16 2.30
CA TYR A 199 -12.37 -9.02 1.31
C TYR A 199 -12.87 -10.28 2.02
N SER A 200 -13.86 -10.94 1.43
CA SER A 200 -14.33 -12.23 1.92
C SER A 200 -13.59 -13.34 1.19
N THR A 201 -13.04 -14.31 1.92
CA THR A 201 -12.51 -15.54 1.33
C THR A 201 -13.68 -16.42 0.84
N PRO A 202 -13.41 -17.43 -0.01
CA PRO A 202 -14.43 -18.42 -0.39
C PRO A 202 -15.10 -19.10 0.80
N ASP A 203 -14.39 -19.25 1.92
CA ASP A 203 -14.89 -19.83 3.17
C ASP A 203 -15.75 -18.86 4.00
N GLY A 204 -15.97 -17.63 3.51
CA GLY A 204 -16.75 -16.59 4.19
C GLY A 204 -15.97 -15.79 5.25
N GLU A 205 -14.69 -16.09 5.47
CA GLU A 205 -13.85 -15.35 6.41
C GLU A 205 -13.48 -13.97 5.84
N GLN A 206 -13.56 -12.91 6.65
CA GLN A 206 -13.17 -11.57 6.21
C GLN A 206 -11.72 -11.29 6.57
N ARG A 207 -10.89 -11.06 5.54
CA ARG A 207 -9.46 -10.77 5.69
C ARG A 207 -9.10 -9.36 5.22
N PRO A 208 -8.09 -8.72 5.85
CA PRO A 208 -7.59 -7.42 5.40
C PRO A 208 -6.95 -7.55 4.01
N SER A 209 -7.35 -6.70 3.06
CA SER A 209 -6.72 -6.63 1.73
C SER A 209 -5.43 -5.80 1.74
N GLN A 210 -4.69 -5.78 0.64
CA GLN A 210 -3.55 -4.85 0.47
C GLN A 210 -3.96 -3.37 0.39
N LYS A 211 -5.24 -3.10 0.10
CA LYS A 211 -5.80 -1.74 -0.02
C LYS A 211 -6.11 -1.15 1.35
N GLY A 212 -5.21 -0.32 1.81
CA GLY A 212 -5.30 0.35 3.10
C GLY A 212 -4.02 1.11 3.40
N LEU A 213 -4.02 1.84 4.51
CA LEU A 213 -2.87 2.54 5.01
C LEU A 213 -2.70 2.28 6.51
N ASN A 214 -1.46 2.18 6.97
CA ASN A 214 -1.13 2.15 8.39
C ASN A 214 -0.58 3.51 8.80
N LEU A 215 -1.15 4.12 9.84
CA LEU A 215 -0.75 5.39 10.43
C LEU A 215 -0.04 5.12 11.76
N ASP A 216 1.20 5.59 11.86
CA ASP A 216 1.93 5.59 13.14
C ASP A 216 1.43 6.70 14.07
N ALA A 217 1.95 6.75 15.30
CA ALA A 217 1.57 7.75 16.30
C ALA A 217 1.77 9.19 15.80
N GLN A 218 2.83 9.47 15.02
CA GLN A 218 3.05 10.79 14.44
C GLN A 218 1.97 11.13 13.40
N ALA A 219 1.69 10.22 12.47
CA ALA A 219 0.63 10.39 11.49
C ALA A 219 -0.75 10.57 12.16
N MET A 220 -1.02 9.86 13.25
CA MET A 220 -2.26 9.98 14.02
C MET A 220 -2.38 11.36 14.68
N ALA A 221 -1.29 11.86 15.28
CA ALA A 221 -1.26 13.20 15.86
C ALA A 221 -1.51 14.28 14.79
N THR A 222 -0.82 14.22 13.66
CA THR A 222 -1.01 15.15 12.54
C THR A 222 -2.44 15.12 12.02
N LEU A 223 -3.03 13.93 11.88
CA LEU A 223 -4.41 13.77 11.42
C LEU A 223 -5.42 14.47 12.34
N ARG A 224 -5.26 14.32 13.66
CA ARG A 224 -6.12 14.95 14.66
C ARG A 224 -5.94 16.47 14.71
N GLU A 225 -4.70 16.94 14.60
CA GLU A 225 -4.39 18.37 14.58
C GLU A 225 -5.07 19.08 13.41
N HIS A 226 -5.15 18.45 12.24
CA HIS A 226 -5.68 19.05 11.01
C HIS A 226 -7.10 18.59 10.68
N GLU A 227 -7.81 17.95 11.63
CA GLU A 227 -9.16 17.41 11.41
C GLU A 227 -10.14 18.47 10.89
N GLN A 228 -10.10 19.67 11.48
CA GLN A 228 -10.95 20.80 11.10
C GLN A 228 -10.64 21.31 9.69
N GLU A 229 -9.36 21.39 9.31
CA GLU A 229 -8.94 21.82 7.96
C GLU A 229 -9.37 20.82 6.89
N ILE A 230 -9.21 19.52 7.18
CA ILE A 230 -9.65 18.44 6.29
C ILE A 230 -11.16 18.55 6.04
N GLU A 231 -11.93 18.75 7.11
CA GLU A 231 -13.38 18.88 7.02
C GLU A 231 -13.80 20.14 6.27
N ALA A 232 -13.20 21.30 6.58
CA ALA A 232 -13.47 22.56 5.90
C ALA A 232 -13.19 22.47 4.39
N HIS A 233 -12.07 21.84 3.99
CA HIS A 233 -11.77 21.62 2.58
C HIS A 233 -12.77 20.65 1.92
N ALA A 234 -13.18 19.60 2.63
CA ALA A 234 -14.13 18.65 2.09
C ALA A 234 -15.54 19.26 1.96
N GLU A 235 -15.92 20.16 2.87
CA GLU A 235 -17.14 20.97 2.78
C GLU A 235 -17.10 21.98 1.64
N ARG A 236 -15.96 22.66 1.45
CA ARG A 236 -15.77 23.59 0.33
C ARG A 236 -15.98 22.91 -1.03
N LEU A 237 -15.57 21.64 -1.16
CA LEU A 237 -15.67 20.90 -2.41
C LEU A 237 -17.03 20.23 -2.65
N GLY A 238 -17.73 19.83 -1.59
CA GLY A 238 -18.91 18.95 -1.69
C GLY A 238 -20.13 19.39 -0.89
N GLY A 239 -20.05 20.52 -0.21
CA GLY A 239 -21.07 20.96 0.75
C GLY A 239 -20.98 20.24 2.09
N PRO A 240 -21.91 20.55 3.01
CA PRO A 240 -21.94 19.96 4.35
C PRO A 240 -21.99 18.44 4.29
N ALA A 241 -21.27 17.78 5.18
CA ALA A 241 -21.27 16.32 5.23
C ALA A 241 -22.69 15.82 5.50
N PRO A 242 -23.15 14.74 4.83
CA PRO A 242 -24.34 14.05 5.27
C PRO A 242 -24.12 13.52 6.70
N PRO A 243 -25.17 13.44 7.53
CA PRO A 243 -25.06 12.90 8.87
C PRO A 243 -24.43 11.51 8.80
N ALA A 244 -23.49 11.21 9.71
CA ALA A 244 -22.87 9.90 9.79
C ALA A 244 -23.98 8.84 9.90
N SER A 245 -24.08 7.92 8.94
CA SER A 245 -24.94 6.76 9.10
C SER A 245 -24.53 6.05 10.39
N PRO A 246 -25.48 5.68 11.26
CA PRO A 246 -25.16 4.95 12.47
C PRO A 246 -24.34 3.73 12.07
N ALA A 247 -23.16 3.56 12.67
CA ALA A 247 -22.40 2.34 12.55
C ALA A 247 -23.37 1.17 12.81
N PRO A 248 -23.39 0.13 11.95
CA PRO A 248 -24.27 -1.00 12.21
C PRO A 248 -23.90 -1.53 13.59
N ALA A 249 -24.83 -1.37 14.54
CA ALA A 249 -24.72 -1.94 15.87
C ALA A 249 -24.33 -3.41 15.69
N ALA A 250 -23.27 -3.83 16.39
CA ALA A 250 -22.85 -5.21 16.41
C ALA A 250 -24.08 -6.11 16.54
N ALA A 251 -24.37 -6.90 15.51
CA ALA A 251 -25.43 -7.88 15.55
C ALA A 251 -25.00 -8.95 16.56
N ALA A 252 -25.36 -8.72 17.82
CA ALA A 252 -25.37 -9.73 18.86
C ALA A 252 -26.50 -10.71 18.51
N ALA A 253 -26.20 -11.67 17.65
CA ALA A 253 -27.05 -12.83 17.45
C ALA A 253 -26.69 -13.88 18.50
N ALA A 254 -27.34 -13.75 19.65
CA ALA A 254 -27.54 -14.82 20.60
C ALA A 254 -28.35 -15.95 19.96
N ALA A 255 -27.80 -17.17 19.90
CA ALA A 255 -28.50 -18.46 19.87
C ALA A 255 -27.43 -19.59 19.88
N GLY A 256 -27.33 -20.50 20.83
CA GLY A 256 -28.16 -20.74 22.00
C GLY A 256 -27.40 -21.55 23.03
N ALA A 257 -27.60 -21.20 24.29
CA ALA A 257 -27.35 -22.10 25.39
C ALA A 257 -28.45 -23.17 25.37
N ARG A 258 -28.10 -24.41 25.01
CA ARG A 258 -28.88 -25.58 25.42
C ARG A 258 -28.47 -25.90 26.86
N ALA A 259 -29.31 -25.54 27.81
CA ALA A 259 -29.33 -26.13 29.14
C ALA A 259 -30.66 -26.85 29.36
N SER A 260 -30.56 -28.03 29.96
CA SER A 260 -31.58 -28.77 30.72
C SER A 260 -32.55 -29.68 29.94
N ALA A 261 -32.22 -30.97 29.87
CA ALA A 261 -32.81 -32.03 30.72
C ALA A 261 -32.11 -33.37 30.45
#